data_AF-A0AAN0VJJ7-F1
#
_entry.id   AF-A0AAN0VJJ7-F1
#
_cell.length_a   1.000
_cell.length_b   1.000
_cell.length_c   1.000
_cell.angle_alpha   90.00
_cell.angle_beta   90.00
_cell.angle_gamma   90.00
#
_symmetry.space_group_name_H-M   'P 1'
#
loop_
_entity.id
_entity.type
_entity.pdbx_description
1 polymer ?
#
loop_
_entity_poly.entity_id
_entity_poly.type
_entity_poly.pdbx_seq_one_letter_code
_entity_poly.pdbx_strand_id
1 'polypeptide(L)'
;MLFYNTHIGVFRMLTKDNVKIGLKTRFGPDWPGVRCGARTKAGGACQRPAVKLTGRCTRHGGKSTGPRTQAGKDKIAALHTTHGRFTKEKRQAAKKRAEVGRAVRSEIKQIEKSLVEQGILDRNWRKDWKL
;
A
#
# COMPACT_ATOMS: atom_id res chain seq x y z
N MET A 1 -39.11 -14.91 14.35
CA MET A 1 -38.05 -15.88 14.65
C MET A 1 -37.18 -15.98 13.40
N LEU A 2 -36.05 -15.26 13.37
CA LEU A 2 -35.15 -15.18 12.21
C LEU A 2 -34.18 -16.38 12.28
N PHE A 3 -34.38 -17.37 11.40
CA PHE A 3 -33.42 -18.45 11.23
C PHE A 3 -32.33 -18.00 10.26
N TYR A 4 -31.16 -17.70 10.82
CA TYR A 4 -29.93 -17.42 10.07
C TYR A 4 -29.45 -18.71 9.39
N ASN A 5 -29.48 -18.77 8.06
CA ASN A 5 -28.91 -19.89 7.32
C ASN A 5 -27.44 -19.61 7.00
N THR A 6 -26.57 -20.27 7.75
CA THR A 6 -25.11 -20.28 7.62
C THR A 6 -24.67 -21.16 6.44
N HIS A 7 -24.69 -20.61 5.23
CA HIS A 7 -24.04 -21.28 4.09
C HIS A 7 -22.52 -21.04 4.12
N ILE A 8 -21.84 -21.89 4.90
CA ILE A 8 -20.42 -22.22 4.75
C ILE A 8 -20.17 -22.63 3.30
N GLY A 9 -19.07 -22.11 2.75
CA GLY A 9 -18.78 -22.13 1.33
C GLY A 9 -18.63 -23.52 0.73
N VAL A 10 -19.26 -23.69 -0.43
CA VAL A 10 -18.69 -24.46 -1.52
C VAL A 10 -18.95 -23.64 -2.77
N PHE A 11 -17.89 -23.04 -3.33
CA PHE A 11 -17.91 -22.44 -4.65
C PHE A 11 -18.14 -23.58 -5.66
N ARG A 12 -19.39 -24.02 -5.80
CA ARG A 12 -19.81 -25.07 -6.74
C ARG A 12 -19.57 -24.49 -8.13
N MET A 13 -18.44 -24.86 -8.72
CA MET A 13 -18.08 -24.52 -10.09
C MET A 13 -19.25 -24.98 -10.97
N LEU A 14 -20.00 -24.04 -11.55
CA LEU A 14 -21.00 -24.31 -12.57
C LEU A 14 -20.27 -24.78 -13.84
N THR A 15 -19.75 -26.00 -13.85
CA THR A 15 -19.42 -26.68 -15.10
C THR A 15 -20.70 -27.32 -15.57
N LYS A 16 -21.31 -26.71 -16.59
CA LYS A 16 -22.30 -27.38 -17.45
C LYS A 16 -21.70 -28.73 -17.85
N ASP A 17 -22.29 -29.81 -17.37
CA ASP A 17 -22.16 -31.20 -17.83
C ASP A 17 -20.76 -31.70 -18.17
N ASN A 18 -19.93 -32.06 -17.18
CA ASN A 18 -18.78 -32.98 -17.32
C ASN A 18 -17.92 -32.84 -18.61
N VAL A 19 -17.76 -31.62 -19.12
CA VAL A 19 -17.16 -31.38 -20.44
C VAL A 19 -15.67 -31.65 -20.36
N LYS A 20 -15.23 -32.76 -20.95
CA LYS A 20 -13.81 -33.16 -21.04
C LYS A 20 -13.03 -32.38 -22.11
N ILE A 21 -13.71 -31.55 -22.90
CA ILE A 21 -13.13 -30.76 -23.99
C ILE A 21 -12.10 -29.78 -23.42
N GLY A 22 -10.87 -29.84 -23.94
CA GLY A 22 -9.79 -28.91 -23.57
C GLY A 22 -9.09 -29.23 -22.25
N LEU A 23 -9.48 -30.27 -21.47
CA LEU A 23 -8.75 -30.65 -20.26
C LEU A 23 -7.28 -30.98 -20.55
N LYS A 24 -7.00 -31.64 -21.69
CA LYS A 24 -5.63 -31.97 -22.14
C LYS A 24 -4.75 -30.75 -22.41
N THR A 25 -5.33 -29.61 -22.80
CA THR A 25 -4.58 -28.38 -23.14
C THR A 25 -4.65 -27.31 -22.04
N ARG A 26 -5.47 -27.53 -21.00
CA ARG A 26 -5.51 -26.66 -19.82
C ARG A 26 -4.30 -26.96 -18.96
N PHE A 27 -3.59 -25.91 -18.56
CA PHE A 27 -2.54 -26.04 -17.58
C PHE A 27 -3.16 -26.41 -16.22
N GLY A 28 -2.92 -27.65 -15.76
CA GLY A 28 -3.41 -28.17 -14.48
C GLY A 28 -2.73 -27.55 -13.26
N PRO A 29 -3.13 -27.92 -12.04
CA PRO A 29 -2.52 -27.44 -10.79
C PRO A 29 -0.99 -27.64 -10.77
N ASP A 30 -0.52 -28.79 -11.25
CA ASP A 30 0.89 -29.22 -11.20
C ASP A 30 1.71 -28.82 -12.44
N TRP A 31 1.24 -27.84 -13.22
CA TRP A 31 2.02 -27.39 -14.37
C TRP A 31 3.34 -26.75 -13.91
N PRO A 32 4.51 -27.18 -14.44
CA PRO A 32 5.82 -26.76 -13.94
C PRO A 32 6.18 -25.30 -14.24
N GLY A 33 5.40 -24.61 -15.08
CA GLY A 33 5.68 -23.22 -15.44
C GLY A 33 5.17 -22.20 -14.42
N VAL A 34 5.68 -20.96 -14.51
CA VAL A 34 5.29 -19.89 -13.58
C VAL A 34 3.90 -19.36 -13.89
N ARG A 35 3.03 -19.33 -12.87
CA ARG A 35 1.71 -18.69 -12.93
C ARG A 35 1.81 -17.19 -12.75
N CYS A 36 0.92 -16.46 -13.41
CA CYS A 36 0.85 -15.01 -13.30
C CYS A 36 0.59 -14.51 -11.87
N GLY A 37 -0.26 -15.20 -11.10
CA GLY A 37 -0.55 -14.89 -9.70
C GLY A 37 -1.23 -13.55 -9.43
N ALA A 38 -1.60 -12.78 -10.47
CA ALA A 38 -2.28 -11.49 -10.26
C ALA A 38 -3.70 -11.71 -9.75
N ARG A 39 -4.18 -10.82 -8.87
CA ARG A 39 -5.53 -10.90 -8.34
C ARG A 39 -6.54 -10.68 -9.48
N THR A 40 -7.41 -11.66 -9.69
CA THR A 40 -8.49 -11.59 -10.67
C THR A 40 -9.69 -10.83 -10.08
N LYS A 41 -10.62 -10.39 -10.94
CA LYS A 41 -11.88 -9.77 -10.50
C LYS A 41 -12.72 -10.68 -9.58
N ALA A 42 -12.59 -11.99 -9.73
CA ALA A 42 -13.25 -12.99 -8.88
C ALA A 42 -12.52 -13.22 -7.53
N GLY A 43 -11.47 -12.45 -7.22
CA GLY A 43 -10.74 -12.52 -5.95
C GLY A 43 -9.60 -13.54 -5.92
N GLY A 44 -9.60 -14.55 -6.80
CA GLY A 44 -8.54 -15.57 -6.87
C GLY A 44 -7.29 -15.14 -7.64
N ALA A 45 -6.20 -15.91 -7.51
CA ALA A 45 -4.94 -15.70 -8.24
C ALA A 45 -5.03 -16.17 -9.71
N CYS A 46 -4.42 -15.40 -10.62
CA CYS A 46 -4.44 -15.71 -12.05
C CYS A 46 -3.61 -16.95 -12.40
N GLN A 47 -4.28 -17.96 -12.93
CA GLN A 47 -3.68 -19.24 -13.35
C GLN A 47 -3.11 -19.25 -14.78
N ARG A 48 -3.14 -18.12 -15.49
CA ARG A 48 -2.55 -18.03 -16.84
C ARG A 48 -1.02 -18.12 -16.76
N PRO A 49 -0.37 -18.67 -17.80
CA PRO A 49 1.09 -18.68 -17.88
C PRO A 49 1.63 -17.24 -17.85
N ALA A 50 2.65 -17.02 -17.03
CA ALA A 50 3.42 -15.79 -17.01
C ALA A 50 4.25 -15.66 -18.28
N VAL A 51 4.49 -14.42 -18.73
CA VAL A 51 5.55 -14.16 -19.70
C VAL A 51 6.90 -14.12 -18.98
N LYS A 52 7.96 -14.58 -19.65
CA LYS A 52 9.31 -14.68 -19.05
C LYS A 52 9.84 -13.35 -18.50
N LEU A 53 9.54 -12.24 -19.18
CA LEU A 53 10.12 -10.94 -18.86
C LEU A 53 9.65 -10.34 -17.52
N THR A 54 8.36 -10.42 -17.23
CA THR A 54 7.74 -9.66 -16.12
C THR A 54 7.08 -10.54 -15.07
N GLY A 55 7.00 -11.85 -15.31
CA GLY A 55 6.32 -12.78 -14.40
C GLY A 55 4.78 -12.65 -14.38
N ARG A 56 4.19 -11.76 -15.19
CA ARG A 56 2.73 -11.61 -15.33
C ARG A 56 2.24 -12.12 -16.68
N CYS A 57 0.98 -12.51 -16.79
CA CYS A 57 0.40 -12.90 -18.07
C CYS A 57 0.12 -11.67 -18.93
N THR A 58 -0.10 -11.88 -20.23
CA THR A 58 -0.40 -10.82 -21.20
C THR A 58 -1.58 -9.93 -20.81
N ARG A 59 -2.55 -10.45 -20.05
CA ARG A 59 -3.74 -9.70 -19.58
C ARG A 59 -3.55 -8.93 -18.28
N HIS A 60 -2.55 -9.28 -17.48
CA HIS A 60 -2.20 -8.56 -16.26
C HIS A 60 -0.93 -7.73 -16.47
N GLY A 61 -0.82 -7.11 -17.65
CA GLY A 61 0.28 -6.22 -17.97
C GLY A 61 1.61 -6.89 -18.26
N GLY A 62 1.65 -8.22 -18.48
CA GLY A 62 2.92 -8.92 -18.68
C GLY A 62 3.73 -8.43 -19.88
N LYS A 63 3.05 -7.97 -20.93
CA LYS A 63 3.66 -7.33 -22.11
C LYS A 63 3.73 -5.80 -22.01
N SER A 64 3.20 -5.22 -20.93
CA SER A 64 3.24 -3.77 -20.72
C SER A 64 4.65 -3.37 -20.29
N THR A 65 5.17 -2.34 -20.93
CA THR A 65 6.53 -1.82 -20.66
C THR A 65 6.51 -0.54 -19.83
N GLY A 66 5.31 0.00 -19.56
CA GLY A 66 5.14 1.32 -18.95
C GLY A 66 5.69 2.47 -19.81
N PRO A 67 5.68 3.71 -19.27
CA PRO A 67 6.30 4.86 -19.90
C PRO A 67 7.83 4.72 -19.94
N ARG A 68 8.41 4.77 -21.15
CA ARG A 68 9.87 4.71 -21.33
C ARG A 68 10.56 6.06 -21.18
N THR A 69 9.88 7.15 -21.52
CA THR A 69 10.42 8.51 -21.50
C THR A 69 10.16 9.18 -20.16
N GLN A 70 11.02 10.15 -19.81
CA GLN A 70 10.83 10.94 -18.59
C GLN A 70 9.52 11.73 -18.65
N ALA A 71 9.24 12.40 -19.78
CA ALA A 71 7.96 13.10 -19.99
C ALA A 71 6.73 12.19 -19.80
N GLY A 72 6.80 10.93 -20.23
CA GLY A 72 5.73 9.96 -20.02
C GLY A 72 5.54 9.59 -18.54
N LYS A 73 6.64 9.44 -17.79
CA LYS A 73 6.61 9.21 -16.34
C LYS A 73 6.04 10.42 -15.60
N ASP A 74 6.45 11.63 -15.97
CA ASP A 74 6.00 12.87 -15.35
C ASP A 74 4.51 13.12 -15.60
N LYS A 75 4.02 12.82 -16.82
CA LYS A 75 2.60 12.91 -17.14
C LYS A 75 1.76 11.97 -16.26
N ILE A 76 2.19 10.72 -16.09
CA ILE A 76 1.51 9.76 -15.21
C ILE A 76 1.59 10.19 -13.75
N ALA A 77 2.75 10.68 -13.29
CA ALA A 77 2.92 11.20 -11.95
C ALA A 77 1.97 12.38 -11.67
N ALA A 78 1.86 13.32 -12.61
CA ALA A 78 0.94 14.45 -12.51
C ALA A 78 -0.52 14.00 -12.44
N LEU A 79 -0.93 13.07 -13.32
CA LEU A 79 -2.30 12.52 -13.35
C LEU A 79 -2.69 11.84 -12.03
N HIS A 80 -1.75 11.13 -11.37
CA HIS A 80 -2.01 10.45 -10.10
C HIS A 80 -1.73 11.29 -8.86
N THR A 81 -1.26 12.53 -9.02
CA THR A 81 -1.06 13.44 -7.89
C THR A 81 -2.39 14.05 -7.49
N THR A 82 -2.90 13.69 -6.31
CA THR A 82 -4.17 14.23 -5.78
C THR A 82 -3.98 15.53 -5.00
N HIS A 83 -3.13 15.50 -3.97
CA HIS A 83 -2.94 16.64 -3.05
C HIS A 83 -1.50 17.16 -2.99
N GLY A 84 -0.52 16.45 -3.56
CA GLY A 84 0.90 16.82 -3.54
C GLY A 84 1.60 16.74 -2.16
N ARG A 85 0.89 16.47 -1.06
CA ARG A 85 1.48 16.41 0.30
C ARG A 85 2.56 15.35 0.46
N PHE A 86 2.51 14.30 -0.34
CA PHE A 86 3.41 13.14 -0.27
C PHE A 86 4.47 13.12 -1.39
N THR A 87 4.66 14.23 -2.12
CA THR A 87 5.80 14.33 -3.03
C THR A 87 7.11 14.24 -2.25
N LYS A 88 8.20 13.88 -2.96
CA LYS A 88 9.51 13.70 -2.33
C LYS A 88 9.97 14.98 -1.64
N GLU A 89 9.74 16.12 -2.27
CA GLU A 89 10.11 17.46 -1.78
C GLU A 89 9.33 17.81 -0.53
N LYS A 90 7.99 17.62 -0.54
CA LYS A 90 7.15 17.91 0.63
C LYS A 90 7.49 16.99 1.81
N ARG A 91 7.79 15.71 1.55
CA ARG A 91 8.25 14.77 2.59
C ARG A 91 9.59 15.19 3.19
N GLN A 92 10.54 15.62 2.36
CA GLN A 92 11.82 16.14 2.84
C GLN A 92 11.65 17.42 3.67
N ALA A 93 10.82 18.36 3.22
CA ALA A 93 10.52 19.59 3.96
C ALA A 93 9.84 19.28 5.31
N ALA A 94 8.93 18.30 5.35
CA ALA A 94 8.31 17.83 6.58
C ALA A 94 9.34 17.20 7.53
N LYS A 95 10.28 16.40 7.02
CA LYS A 95 11.37 15.81 7.81
C LYS A 95 12.24 16.90 8.44
N LYS A 96 12.65 17.91 7.67
CA LYS A 96 13.44 19.06 8.16
C LYS A 96 12.69 19.84 9.24
N ARG A 97 11.41 20.18 9.02
CA ARG A 97 10.58 20.85 10.04
C ARG A 97 10.46 20.04 11.33
N ALA A 98 10.27 18.72 11.21
CA ALA A 98 10.18 17.85 12.37
C ALA A 98 11.49 17.77 13.15
N GLU A 99 12.63 17.78 12.47
CA GLU A 99 13.96 17.81 13.07
C GLU A 99 14.21 19.10 13.84
N VAL A 100 14.01 20.26 13.21
CA VAL A 100 14.13 21.57 13.87
C VAL A 100 13.17 21.65 15.06
N GLY A 101 11.91 21.24 14.87
CA GLY A 101 10.93 21.24 15.95
C GLY A 101 11.30 20.32 17.12
N ARG A 102 12.02 19.22 16.88
CA ARG A 102 12.53 18.37 17.96
C ARG A 102 13.65 19.08 18.73
N ALA A 103 14.59 19.71 18.03
CA ALA A 103 15.70 20.45 18.65
C ALA A 103 15.19 21.61 19.52
N VAL A 104 14.30 22.44 18.98
CA VAL A 104 13.68 23.55 19.74
C VAL A 104 12.93 23.03 20.97
N ARG A 105 12.15 21.96 20.83
CA ARG A 105 11.44 21.37 21.99
C ARG A 105 12.40 20.78 23.04
N SER A 106 13.53 20.22 22.64
CA SER A 106 14.54 19.76 23.60
C SER A 106 15.20 20.91 24.35
N GLU A 107 15.51 22.00 23.66
CA GLU A 107 16.10 23.20 24.28
C GLU A 107 15.11 23.85 25.25
N ILE A 108 13.86 24.05 24.84
CA ILE A 108 12.79 24.56 25.73
C ILE A 108 12.68 23.69 26.98
N LYS A 109 12.72 22.36 26.83
CA LYS A 109 12.66 21.44 27.97
C LYS A 109 13.87 21.58 28.90
N GLN A 110 15.07 21.84 28.37
CA GLN A 110 16.27 22.08 29.17
C GLN A 110 16.18 23.40 29.93
N ILE A 111 15.73 24.47 29.27
CA ILE A 111 15.52 25.79 29.89
C ILE A 111 14.49 25.67 31.01
N GLU A 112 13.35 25.04 30.74
CA GLU A 112 12.30 24.82 31.75
C GLU A 112 12.82 24.06 32.96
N LYS A 113 13.62 23.01 32.73
CA LYS A 113 14.24 22.25 33.82
C LYS A 113 15.16 23.13 34.66
N SER A 114 16.03 23.92 34.03
CA SER A 114 16.96 24.83 34.71
C SER A 114 16.23 25.88 35.56
N LEU A 115 15.17 26.49 35.02
CA LEU A 115 14.38 27.49 35.74
C LEU A 115 13.65 26.91 36.95
N VAL A 116 13.19 25.65 36.85
CA VAL A 116 12.60 24.92 37.99
C VAL A 116 13.65 24.62 39.05
N GLU A 117 14.86 24.20 38.65
CA GLU A 117 15.98 23.94 39.58
C GLU A 117 16.44 25.20 40.31
N GLN A 118 16.42 26.36 39.64
CA GLN A 118 16.72 27.67 40.25
C GLN A 118 15.61 28.19 41.17
N GLY A 119 14.45 27.51 41.21
CA GLY A 119 13.29 27.95 41.99
C GLY A 119 12.54 29.15 41.40
N ILE A 120 12.85 29.55 40.16
CA ILE A 120 12.17 30.65 39.46
C ILE A 120 10.78 30.18 38.97
N LEU A 121 10.68 28.92 38.54
CA LEU A 121 9.42 28.29 38.11
C LEU A 121 8.99 27.18 39.09
N ASP A 122 7.71 27.12 39.41
CA ASP A 122 7.12 25.98 40.14
C ASP A 122 7.14 24.72 39.28
N ARG A 123 7.32 23.53 39.89
CA ARG A 123 7.32 22.24 39.15
C ARG A 123 6.05 21.99 38.35
N ASN A 124 4.92 22.53 38.78
CA ASN A 124 3.60 22.36 38.17
C ASN A 124 3.12 23.63 37.44
N TRP A 125 3.99 24.61 37.16
CA TRP A 125 3.61 25.91 36.57
C TRP A 125 2.71 25.81 35.33
N ARG A 126 2.85 24.74 34.52
CA ARG A 126 2.02 24.51 33.32
C ARG A 126 0.53 24.23 33.62
N LYS A 127 0.16 23.82 34.84
CA LYS A 127 -1.24 23.51 35.21
C LYS A 127 -2.09 24.77 35.27
N ASP A 128 -1.47 25.88 35.68
CA ASP A 128 -2.15 27.17 35.82
C ASP A 128 -2.19 27.94 34.49
N TRP A 129 -1.43 27.46 33.49
CA TRP A 129 -1.37 28.06 32.16
C TRP A 129 -2.33 27.36 31.20
N LYS A 130 -3.52 27.94 31.01
CA LYS A 130 -4.40 27.58 29.89
C LYS A 130 -4.01 28.40 28.65
N LEU A 131 -3.72 27.68 27.56
CA LEU A 131 -3.52 28.23 26.21
C LEU A 131 -4.87 28.53 25.55
#